data_AF-A0A7D5E0M8-F1
#
_entry.id   AF-A0A7D5E0M8-F1
#
_cell.length_a   1.000
_cell.length_b   1.000
_cell.length_c   1.000
_cell.angle_alpha   90.00
_cell.angle_beta   90.00
_cell.angle_gamma   90.00
#
_symmetry.space_group_name_H-M   'P 1'
#
loop_
_entity.id
_entity.type
_entity.pdbx_description
1 polymer ?
#
loop_
_entity_poly.entity_id
_entity_poly.type
_entity_poly.pdbx_seq_one_letter_code
_entity_poly.pdbx_strand_id
1 'polypeptide(L)'
;MQLPQFRPSGEDRGIAGLPIRLVVSFVVGTAVLGVMLSMVSGVGALTTAELDARPTPDVIEAGAQTVTVEVVDPNGQSVSDVAVVLSPETAGLERGGPVVARTDASGVATFEVTATLTATSGQGTLGIAIKAPNGDYADRRANTNILVVR
;
A
#
# COMPACT_ATOMS: atom_id res chain seq x y z
N MET A 1 3.74 86.69 20.41
CA MET A 1 4.84 86.11 19.61
C MET A 1 4.55 84.63 19.49
N GLN A 2 3.85 84.21 18.44
CA GLN A 2 3.34 82.84 18.25
C GLN A 2 4.39 82.02 17.48
N LEU A 3 4.71 80.81 17.96
CA LEU A 3 5.56 79.84 17.29
C LEU A 3 4.85 79.25 16.05
N PRO A 4 5.55 79.00 14.93
CA PRO A 4 4.97 78.32 13.78
C PRO A 4 4.80 76.81 14.05
N GLN A 5 3.60 76.31 13.79
CA GLN A 5 3.24 74.89 13.84
C GLN A 5 3.71 74.20 12.55
N PHE A 6 4.54 73.16 12.65
CA PHE A 6 4.93 72.33 11.52
C PHE A 6 3.77 71.40 11.14
N ARG A 7 3.09 71.68 10.02
CA ARG A 7 2.11 70.76 9.42
C ARG A 7 2.86 69.85 8.43
N PRO A 8 2.97 68.53 8.66
CA PRO A 8 3.39 67.63 7.59
C PRO A 8 2.25 67.54 6.57
N SER A 9 2.50 68.08 5.37
CA SER A 9 1.67 67.88 4.19
C SER A 9 1.60 66.39 3.89
N GLY A 10 0.40 65.82 3.95
CA GLY A 10 0.16 64.43 3.58
C GLY A 10 0.25 64.26 2.07
N GLU A 11 1.45 64.13 1.53
CA GLU A 11 1.66 63.86 0.11
C GLU A 11 2.81 62.87 -0.04
N ASP A 12 2.50 61.55 -0.06
CA ASP A 12 3.15 60.56 -0.96
C ASP A 12 2.61 59.13 -0.81
N ARG A 13 1.31 58.86 -1.07
CA ARG A 13 0.80 57.47 -1.02
C ARG A 13 -0.28 57.18 -2.06
N GLY A 14 0.14 57.04 -3.31
CA GLY A 14 -0.67 56.39 -4.32
C GLY A 14 0.19 55.90 -5.46
N ILE A 15 0.18 54.59 -5.72
CA ILE A 15 0.56 53.97 -7.00
C ILE A 15 2.05 53.58 -7.20
N ALA A 16 3.03 53.98 -6.38
CA ALA A 16 4.41 53.47 -6.55
C ALA A 16 4.59 51.97 -6.21
N GLY A 17 3.68 51.39 -5.42
CA GLY A 17 3.73 49.97 -5.03
C GLY A 17 2.88 49.02 -5.87
N LEU A 18 2.09 49.53 -6.82
CA LEU A 18 1.12 48.72 -7.57
C LEU A 18 1.79 47.61 -8.42
N PRO A 19 2.86 47.90 -9.20
CA PRO A 19 3.53 46.86 -10.00
C PRO A 19 4.25 45.82 -9.12
N ILE A 20 4.90 46.27 -8.05
CA ILE A 20 5.66 45.40 -7.14
C ILE A 20 4.72 44.44 -6.41
N ARG A 21 3.54 44.90 -5.97
CA ARG A 21 2.54 44.03 -5.34
C ARG A 21 2.06 42.92 -6.27
N LEU A 22 1.87 43.23 -7.56
CA LEU A 22 1.50 42.23 -8.56
C LEU A 22 2.60 41.18 -8.73
N VAL A 23 3.86 41.61 -8.89
CA VAL A 23 5.01 40.71 -9.05
C VAL A 23 5.17 39.82 -7.82
N VAL A 24 5.14 40.39 -6.62
CA VAL A 24 5.28 39.61 -5.37
C VAL A 24 4.12 38.63 -5.23
N SER A 25 2.88 39.06 -5.48
CA SER A 25 1.71 38.17 -5.41
C SER A 25 1.79 37.01 -6.41
N PHE A 26 2.29 37.26 -7.62
CA PHE A 26 2.43 36.24 -8.65
C PHE A 26 3.56 35.25 -8.33
N VAL A 27 4.71 35.72 -7.86
CA VAL A 27 5.84 34.86 -7.46
C VAL A 27 5.46 33.98 -6.27
N VAL A 28 4.80 34.55 -5.26
CA VAL A 28 4.35 33.79 -4.09
C VAL A 28 3.26 32.78 -4.49
N GLY A 29 2.31 33.18 -5.35
CA GLY A 29 1.27 32.28 -5.85
C GLY A 29 1.82 31.10 -6.64
N THR A 30 2.75 31.34 -7.56
CA THR A 30 3.38 30.28 -8.35
C THR A 30 4.30 29.39 -7.49
N ALA A 31 4.96 29.93 -6.48
CA ALA A 31 5.74 29.15 -5.51
C ALA A 31 4.84 28.21 -4.69
N VAL A 32 3.72 28.71 -4.15
CA VAL A 32 2.77 27.88 -3.37
C VAL A 32 2.12 26.83 -4.27
N LEU A 33 1.72 27.19 -5.49
CA LEU A 33 1.18 26.24 -6.45
C LEU A 33 2.20 25.15 -6.79
N GLY A 34 3.48 25.52 -6.95
CA GLY A 34 4.58 24.58 -7.18
C GLY A 34 4.80 23.63 -6.00
N VAL A 35 4.70 24.11 -4.75
CA VAL A 35 4.77 23.26 -3.55
C VAL A 35 3.58 22.30 -3.49
N MET A 36 2.36 22.78 -3.76
CA MET A 36 1.16 21.94 -3.80
C MET A 36 1.24 20.88 -4.91
N LEU A 37 1.67 21.26 -6.11
CA LEU A 37 1.93 20.34 -7.21
C LEU A 37 3.04 19.35 -6.86
N SER A 38 4.09 19.79 -6.17
CA SER A 38 5.18 18.90 -5.74
C SER A 38 4.72 17.86 -4.72
N MET A 39 3.74 18.17 -3.88
CA MET A 39 3.09 17.17 -3.01
C MET A 39 2.23 16.19 -3.81
N VAL A 40 1.53 16.66 -4.85
CA VAL A 40 0.74 15.82 -5.77
C VAL A 40 1.62 14.99 -6.72
N SER A 41 2.83 15.46 -7.06
CA SER A 41 3.79 14.72 -7.89
C SER A 41 4.71 13.82 -7.07
N GLY A 42 4.97 14.19 -5.81
CA GLY A 42 5.76 13.39 -4.86
C GLY A 42 5.08 12.09 -4.41
N VAL A 43 3.77 11.96 -4.60
CA VAL A 43 3.04 10.70 -4.37
C VAL A 43 3.26 9.64 -5.47
N GLY A 44 3.91 9.98 -6.59
CA GLY A 44 4.23 9.01 -7.65
C GLY A 44 5.33 8.01 -7.27
N ALA A 45 6.21 8.35 -6.31
CA ALA A 45 7.34 7.52 -5.89
C ALA A 45 7.04 6.58 -4.70
N LEU A 46 5.80 6.57 -4.19
CA LEU A 46 5.34 5.67 -3.12
C LEU A 46 4.53 4.48 -3.65
N THR A 47 4.44 4.33 -4.98
CA THR A 47 3.57 3.40 -5.70
C THR A 47 4.13 1.98 -5.75
N THR A 48 4.66 1.48 -4.64
CA THR A 48 4.73 0.04 -4.51
C THR A 48 3.29 -0.45 -4.45
N ALA A 49 2.78 -0.99 -5.56
CA ALA A 49 1.50 -1.67 -5.55
C ALA A 49 1.62 -2.83 -4.56
N GLU A 50 0.74 -2.88 -3.56
CA GLU A 50 0.66 -4.02 -2.64
C GLU A 50 -0.22 -5.07 -3.31
N LEU A 51 0.31 -6.27 -3.50
CA LEU A 51 -0.51 -7.42 -3.92
C LEU A 51 -1.22 -7.96 -2.69
N ASP A 52 -2.46 -8.41 -2.88
CA ASP A 52 -3.27 -9.04 -1.85
C ASP A 52 -3.53 -10.51 -2.23
N ALA A 53 -3.39 -11.43 -1.28
CA ALA A 53 -3.70 -12.86 -1.47
C ALA A 53 -5.01 -13.21 -0.79
N ARG A 54 -5.92 -13.79 -1.58
CA ARG A 54 -7.25 -14.21 -1.14
C ARG A 54 -7.35 -15.73 -1.21
N PRO A 55 -7.14 -16.44 -0.09
CA PRO A 55 -7.34 -17.88 -0.06
C PRO A 55 -8.83 -18.22 -0.17
N THR A 56 -9.13 -19.32 -0.85
CA THR A 56 -10.45 -19.94 -0.90
C THR A 56 -10.30 -21.45 -0.81
N PRO A 57 -10.83 -22.09 0.26
CA PRO A 57 -11.41 -21.47 1.45
C PRO A 57 -10.36 -20.80 2.37
N ASP A 58 -10.78 -19.85 3.19
CA ASP A 58 -9.97 -19.18 4.22
C ASP A 58 -9.93 -19.96 5.56
N VAL A 59 -10.89 -20.88 5.73
CA VAL A 59 -10.96 -21.83 6.85
C VAL A 59 -10.98 -23.26 6.30
N ILE A 60 -10.12 -24.10 6.86
CA ILE A 60 -9.95 -25.48 6.44
C ILE A 60 -9.91 -26.45 7.62
N GLU A 61 -10.28 -27.71 7.39
CA GLU A 61 -10.11 -28.77 8.38
C GLU A 61 -8.71 -29.38 8.32
N ALA A 62 -8.25 -30.01 9.41
CA ALA A 62 -7.04 -30.81 9.39
C ALA A 62 -7.22 -32.04 8.48
N GLY A 63 -6.25 -32.28 7.59
CA GLY A 63 -6.34 -33.31 6.55
C GLY A 63 -5.98 -32.78 5.16
N ALA A 64 -6.17 -33.65 4.16
CA ALA A 64 -5.87 -33.35 2.76
C ALA A 64 -7.00 -32.57 2.10
N GLN A 65 -6.68 -31.44 1.47
CA GLN A 65 -7.62 -30.61 0.73
C GLN A 65 -6.94 -29.73 -0.31
N THR A 66 -7.75 -29.24 -1.24
CA THR A 66 -7.34 -28.25 -2.22
C THR A 66 -7.66 -26.85 -1.71
N VAL A 67 -6.67 -25.96 -1.74
CA VAL A 67 -6.85 -24.52 -1.48
C VAL A 67 -6.39 -23.75 -2.71
N THR A 68 -7.20 -22.79 -3.14
CA THR A 68 -6.80 -21.82 -4.16
C THR A 68 -6.47 -20.48 -3.51
N VAL A 69 -5.52 -19.76 -4.07
CA VAL A 69 -5.14 -18.41 -3.65
C VAL A 69 -5.17 -17.52 -4.86
N GLU A 70 -6.11 -16.58 -4.89
CA GLU A 70 -6.14 -15.52 -5.89
C GLU A 70 -5.22 -14.39 -5.46
N VAL A 71 -4.38 -13.90 -6.38
CA VAL A 71 -3.56 -12.71 -6.14
C VAL A 71 -4.11 -11.54 -6.94
N VAL A 72 -4.41 -10.44 -6.26
CA VAL A 72 -5.00 -9.24 -6.87
C VAL A 72 -4.16 -8.00 -6.59
N ASP A 73 -4.23 -7.03 -7.50
CA ASP A 73 -3.65 -5.69 -7.35
C ASP A 73 -4.56 -4.77 -6.50
N PRO A 74 -4.12 -3.53 -6.18
CA PRO A 74 -4.94 -2.56 -5.45
C PRO A 74 -6.25 -2.16 -6.15
N ASN A 75 -6.37 -2.38 -7.46
CA ASN A 75 -7.58 -2.14 -8.25
C ASN A 75 -8.50 -3.38 -8.29
N GLY A 76 -8.13 -4.47 -7.63
CA GLY A 76 -8.85 -5.75 -7.64
C GLY A 76 -8.69 -6.54 -8.94
N GLN A 77 -7.66 -6.25 -9.73
CA GLN A 77 -7.33 -7.02 -10.94
C GLN A 77 -6.42 -8.20 -10.59
N SER A 78 -6.73 -9.39 -11.10
CA SER A 78 -5.95 -10.59 -10.84
C SER A 78 -4.58 -10.54 -11.55
N VAL A 79 -3.52 -11.03 -10.88
CA VAL A 79 -2.13 -10.93 -11.36
C VAL A 79 -1.53 -12.31 -11.59
N SER A 80 -1.11 -12.58 -12.82
CA SER A 80 -0.49 -13.85 -13.24
C SER A 80 1.01 -13.91 -12.94
N ASP A 81 1.57 -15.12 -12.91
CA ASP A 81 3.00 -15.42 -12.69
C ASP A 81 3.58 -14.86 -11.37
N VAL A 82 2.73 -14.81 -10.35
CA VAL A 82 3.12 -14.46 -9.00
C VAL A 82 3.42 -15.73 -8.21
N ALA A 83 4.57 -15.78 -7.54
CA ALA A 83 4.89 -16.90 -6.66
C ALA A 83 4.19 -16.72 -5.32
N VAL A 84 3.36 -17.68 -4.94
CA VAL A 84 2.66 -17.75 -3.65
C VAL A 84 3.33 -18.83 -2.82
N VAL A 85 3.70 -18.48 -1.60
CA VAL A 85 4.38 -19.37 -0.64
C VAL A 85 3.44 -19.59 0.53
N LEU A 86 3.03 -20.84 0.73
CA LEU A 86 2.27 -21.28 1.88
C LEU A 86 3.23 -21.87 2.92
N SER A 87 3.26 -21.33 4.13
CA SER A 87 4.19 -21.72 5.19
C SER A 87 3.45 -22.21 6.44
N PRO A 88 3.98 -23.23 7.14
CA PRO A 88 3.45 -23.61 8.44
C PRO A 88 3.74 -22.50 9.46
N GLU A 89 2.74 -22.15 10.27
CA GLU A 89 2.91 -21.30 11.46
C GLU A 89 2.56 -22.10 12.72
N THR A 90 1.31 -22.00 13.18
CA THR A 90 0.80 -22.77 14.32
C THR A 90 0.12 -24.06 13.89
N ALA A 91 -0.33 -24.14 12.63
CA ALA A 91 -0.67 -25.39 11.96
C ALA A 91 0.52 -25.88 11.12
N GLY A 92 0.69 -27.19 11.04
CA GLY A 92 1.72 -27.84 10.25
C GLY A 92 1.24 -28.18 8.83
N LEU A 93 2.21 -28.44 7.96
CA LEU A 93 2.00 -29.10 6.68
C LEU A 93 2.69 -30.46 6.74
N GLU A 94 2.05 -31.51 6.23
CA GLU A 94 2.62 -32.88 6.24
C GLU A 94 4.01 -32.94 5.61
N ARG A 95 4.26 -32.13 4.57
CA ARG A 95 5.55 -32.05 3.89
C ARG A 95 6.67 -31.43 4.75
N GLY A 96 6.34 -30.88 5.93
CA GLY A 96 7.29 -30.37 6.93
C GLY A 96 7.92 -29.00 6.62
N GLY A 97 7.53 -28.33 5.54
CA GLY A 97 8.08 -27.04 5.13
C GLY A 97 7.16 -26.26 4.21
N PRO A 98 7.59 -25.07 3.74
CA PRO A 98 6.78 -24.23 2.87
C PRO A 98 6.57 -24.86 1.50
N VAL A 99 5.39 -24.62 0.92
CA VAL A 99 5.01 -25.05 -0.42
C VAL A 99 4.84 -23.83 -1.30
N VAL A 100 5.31 -23.91 -2.55
CA VAL A 100 5.26 -22.79 -3.50
C VAL A 100 4.45 -23.17 -4.72
N ALA A 101 3.53 -22.30 -5.12
CA ALA A 101 2.82 -22.38 -6.39
C ALA A 101 2.89 -21.03 -7.11
N ARG A 102 2.65 -21.02 -8.42
CA ARG A 102 2.56 -19.79 -9.21
C ARG A 102 1.14 -19.54 -9.64
N THR A 103 0.73 -18.28 -9.69
CA THR A 103 -0.57 -17.91 -10.24
C THR A 103 -0.60 -18.15 -11.75
N ASP A 104 -1.71 -18.70 -12.23
CA ASP A 104 -1.95 -18.96 -13.63
C ASP A 104 -2.39 -17.69 -14.39
N ALA A 105 -2.88 -17.85 -15.62
CA ALA A 105 -3.37 -16.75 -16.45
C ALA A 105 -4.62 -16.05 -15.86
N SER A 106 -5.33 -16.68 -14.91
CA SER A 106 -6.44 -16.10 -14.17
C SER A 106 -6.02 -15.46 -12.85
N GLY A 107 -4.73 -15.48 -12.51
CA GLY A 107 -4.21 -14.94 -11.25
C GLY A 107 -4.43 -15.87 -10.05
N VAL A 108 -4.68 -17.15 -10.28
CA VAL A 108 -4.96 -18.13 -9.22
C VAL A 108 -3.82 -19.14 -9.08
N ALA A 109 -3.34 -19.33 -7.85
CA ALA A 109 -2.41 -20.39 -7.47
C ALA A 109 -3.16 -21.51 -6.75
N THR A 110 -2.96 -22.77 -7.15
CA THR A 110 -3.63 -23.93 -6.55
C THR A 110 -2.66 -24.75 -5.72
N PHE A 111 -3.07 -25.12 -4.50
CA PHE A 111 -2.30 -25.93 -3.57
C PHE A 111 -3.08 -27.18 -3.15
N GLU A 112 -2.42 -28.33 -3.23
CA GLU A 112 -2.85 -29.56 -2.57
C GLU A 112 -2.13 -29.65 -1.23
N VAL A 113 -2.87 -29.45 -0.13
CA VAL A 113 -2.30 -29.32 1.22
C VAL A 113 -2.85 -30.39 2.14
N THR A 114 -1.96 -31.05 2.87
CA THR A 114 -2.34 -31.85 4.04
C THR A 114 -1.98 -31.07 5.30
N ALA A 115 -2.98 -30.42 5.90
CA ALA A 115 -2.81 -29.63 7.11
C ALA A 115 -2.81 -30.51 8.36
N THR A 116 -1.94 -30.21 9.32
CA THR A 116 -1.84 -30.94 10.60
C THR A 116 -1.97 -29.98 11.78
N LEU A 117 -2.66 -30.44 12.83
CA LEU A 117 -2.75 -29.74 14.10
C LEU A 117 -2.07 -30.58 15.18
N THR A 118 -1.46 -29.91 16.16
CA THR A 118 -0.95 -30.61 17.35
C THR A 118 -2.11 -31.20 18.15
N ALA A 119 -1.84 -32.29 18.88
CA ALA A 119 -2.86 -33.00 19.65
C ALA A 119 -3.61 -32.12 20.67
N THR A 120 -2.95 -31.09 21.19
CA THR A 120 -3.47 -30.15 22.19
C THR A 120 -4.14 -28.91 21.59
N SER A 121 -3.89 -28.58 20.32
CA SER A 121 -4.48 -27.40 19.67
C SER A 121 -5.83 -27.75 19.04
N GLY A 122 -6.85 -26.92 19.27
CA GLY A 122 -8.15 -27.00 18.58
C GLY A 122 -8.20 -26.22 17.26
N GLN A 123 -7.21 -25.36 17.03
CA GLN A 123 -7.05 -24.54 15.83
C GLN A 123 -5.57 -24.20 15.58
N GLY A 124 -5.23 -23.78 14.37
CA GLY A 124 -3.91 -23.28 13.99
C GLY A 124 -3.97 -22.46 12.70
N THR A 125 -2.84 -21.90 12.27
CA THR A 125 -2.75 -21.03 11.10
C THR A 125 -1.67 -21.50 10.12
N LEU A 126 -1.94 -21.31 8.83
CA LEU A 126 -0.95 -21.35 7.76
C LEU A 126 -0.75 -19.93 7.24
N GLY A 127 0.51 -19.52 7.11
CA GLY A 127 0.89 -18.19 6.62
C GLY A 127 0.97 -18.17 5.09
N ILE A 128 0.54 -17.07 4.48
CA ILE A 128 0.66 -16.83 3.04
C ILE A 128 1.62 -15.67 2.80
N ALA A 129 2.65 -15.91 1.99
CA ALA A 129 3.56 -14.87 1.50
C ALA A 129 3.54 -14.82 -0.03
N ILE A 130 3.67 -13.61 -0.58
CA ILE A 130 3.59 -13.39 -2.02
C ILE A 130 4.91 -12.80 -2.51
N LYS A 131 5.48 -13.39 -3.56
CA LYS A 131 6.62 -12.84 -4.28
C LYS A 131 6.21 -12.52 -5.71
N ALA A 132 6.10 -11.22 -5.97
CA ALA A 132 5.88 -10.74 -7.33
C ALA A 132 7.04 -11.08 -8.27
N PRO A 133 6.75 -11.25 -9.58
CA PRO A 133 7.75 -11.60 -10.59
C PRO A 133 8.85 -10.54 -10.71
N ASN A 134 8.52 -9.27 -10.47
CA ASN A 134 9.44 -8.14 -10.51
C ASN A 134 9.61 -7.50 -9.11
N GLY A 135 10.68 -6.72 -8.92
CA GLY A 135 11.02 -6.05 -7.65
C GLY A 135 10.10 -4.89 -7.25
N ASP A 136 9.02 -4.65 -8.01
CA ASP A 136 8.14 -3.48 -7.90
C ASP A 136 7.04 -3.63 -6.82
N TYR A 137 7.02 -4.75 -6.10
CA TYR A 137 6.01 -5.06 -5.09
C TYR A 137 6.68 -5.36 -3.76
N ALA A 138 6.20 -4.73 -2.70
CA ALA A 138 6.65 -4.95 -1.33
C ALA A 138 5.51 -5.57 -0.54
N ASP A 139 5.79 -6.74 0.04
CA ASP A 139 4.91 -7.44 0.96
C ASP A 139 5.00 -6.75 2.34
N ARG A 140 4.27 -5.64 2.50
CA ARG A 140 4.28 -4.81 3.73
C ARG A 140 3.07 -5.07 4.62
N ARG A 141 2.01 -5.69 4.10
CA ARG A 141 0.80 -6.07 4.85
C ARG A 141 0.77 -7.58 5.00
N ALA A 142 0.45 -8.06 6.20
CA ALA A 142 0.21 -9.48 6.39
C ALA A 142 -1.00 -9.91 5.55
N ASN A 143 -0.80 -10.88 4.65
CA ASN A 143 -1.87 -11.49 3.90
C ASN A 143 -2.81 -12.27 4.82
N THR A 144 -4.04 -12.55 4.37
CA THR A 144 -4.99 -13.35 5.15
C THR A 144 -4.43 -14.77 5.36
N ASN A 145 -4.18 -15.12 6.62
CA ASN A 145 -3.77 -16.47 6.99
C ASN A 145 -4.93 -17.45 6.82
N ILE A 146 -4.60 -18.70 6.51
CA ILE A 146 -5.60 -19.77 6.46
C ILE A 146 -5.76 -20.34 7.87
N LEU A 147 -7.00 -20.37 8.38
CA LEU A 147 -7.32 -20.97 9.67
C LEU A 147 -7.55 -22.47 9.49
N VAL A 148 -6.81 -23.29 10.24
CA VAL A 148 -7.00 -24.73 10.31
C VAL A 148 -7.77 -25.07 11.57
N VAL A 149 -8.87 -25.82 11.44
CA VAL A 149 -9.72 -26.28 12.55
C VAL A 149 -9.82 -27.81 12.56
N ARG A 150 -10.31 -28.37 13.67
CA ARG A 150 -10.54 -29.81 13.85
C ARG A 150 -12.00 -30.17 13.58
#